data_AF-A0A519UQ53-F1
#
_entry.id   AF-A0A519UQ53-F1
#
_cell.length_a   1.000
_cell.length_b   1.000
_cell.length_c   1.000
_cell.angle_alpha   90.00
_cell.angle_beta   90.00
_cell.angle_gamma   90.00
#
_symmetry.space_group_name_H-M   'P 1'
#
loop_
_entity.id
_entity.type
_entity.pdbx_description
1 polymer ?
#
loop_
_entity_poly.entity_id
_entity_poly.type
_entity_poly.pdbx_seq_one_letter_code
_entity_poly.pdbx_strand_id
1 'polypeptide(L)'
;MIRKLTLGFLLFASIATYAQENLNFNQQKEIVSPQINGDRTVTFRLLAPNATKVELQGDLLEKGTAPMVKQTDGVWTFTTTPLASELYSYSFIVDGLKIRDANNV
;
A
#
# COMPACT_ATOMS: atom_id res chain seq x y z
N MET A 1 22.33 35.40 29.94
CA MET A 1 22.88 34.37 29.04
C MET A 1 21.97 33.15 28.86
N ILE A 2 21.25 32.70 29.89
CA ILE A 2 20.33 31.53 29.83
C ILE A 2 19.16 31.65 28.84
N ARG A 3 18.57 32.85 28.64
CA ARG A 3 17.46 33.06 27.67
C ARG A 3 17.86 32.96 26.19
N LYS A 4 19.14 33.17 25.85
CA LYS A 4 19.63 33.03 24.46
C LYS A 4 19.94 31.56 24.12
N LEU A 5 20.11 30.72 25.15
CA LEU A 5 20.38 29.30 25.00
C LEU A 5 19.09 28.50 24.73
N THR A 6 17.95 28.92 25.31
CA THR A 6 16.63 28.30 25.08
C THR A 6 16.12 28.51 23.65
N LEU A 7 16.45 29.63 23.00
CA LEU A 7 16.03 29.90 21.61
C LEU A 7 16.84 29.06 20.59
N GLY A 8 18.11 28.78 20.88
CA GLY A 8 18.96 27.95 20.01
C GLY A 8 18.58 26.48 20.00
N PHE A 9 18.07 25.94 21.12
CA PHE A 9 17.60 24.54 21.19
C PHE A 9 16.32 24.30 20.38
N LEU A 10 15.42 25.29 20.31
CA LEU A 10 14.20 25.22 19.52
C LEU A 10 14.43 25.26 18.00
N LEU A 11 15.54 25.87 17.55
CA LEU A 11 15.92 25.95 16.13
C LEU A 11 16.63 24.69 15.60
N PHE A 12 17.16 23.84 16.49
CA PHE A 12 17.73 22.55 16.08
C PHE A 12 16.68 21.45 15.94
N ALA A 13 15.55 21.57 16.64
CA ALA A 13 14.44 20.61 16.58
C ALA A 13 13.65 20.67 15.26
N SER A 14 13.70 21.79 14.54
CA SER A 14 12.97 21.97 13.27
C SER A 14 13.64 21.34 12.05
N ILE A 15 14.91 20.91 12.14
CA ILE A 15 15.63 20.24 11.03
C ILE A 15 15.36 18.72 11.04
N ALA A 16 14.67 18.20 12.06
CA ALA A 16 14.35 16.78 12.21
C ALA A 16 12.96 16.38 11.66
N THR A 17 12.23 17.29 11.01
CA THR A 17 11.03 16.93 10.24
C THR A 17 11.44 16.29 8.92
N TYR A 18 11.95 15.07 8.98
CA TYR A 18 12.03 14.22 7.79
C TYR A 18 10.63 13.68 7.53
N ALA A 19 9.94 14.24 6.54
CA ALA A 19 8.93 13.47 5.84
C ALA A 19 9.69 12.35 5.12
N GLN A 20 9.64 11.12 5.67
CA GLN A 20 10.29 9.98 5.05
C GLN A 20 9.51 9.60 3.78
N GLU A 21 10.10 9.87 2.62
CA GLU A 21 9.58 9.44 1.32
C GLU A 21 9.86 7.94 1.15
N ASN A 22 8.89 7.18 0.62
CA ASN A 22 9.06 5.77 0.28
C ASN A 22 9.91 5.61 -0.99
N LEU A 23 11.18 5.98 -0.90
CA LEU A 23 12.14 5.89 -2.00
C LEU A 23 12.60 4.44 -2.15
N ASN A 24 12.31 3.84 -3.31
CA ASN A 24 12.78 2.51 -3.67
C ASN A 24 14.24 2.57 -4.16
N PHE A 25 15.19 2.55 -3.22
CA PHE A 25 16.63 2.60 -3.51
C PHE A 25 17.18 1.32 -4.17
N ASN A 26 16.38 0.26 -4.27
CA ASN A 26 16.84 -1.06 -4.71
C ASN A 26 16.58 -1.36 -6.19
N GLN A 27 16.14 -0.38 -7.00
CA GLN A 27 15.77 -0.56 -8.42
C GLN A 27 14.77 -1.71 -8.68
N GLN A 28 14.10 -2.21 -7.64
CA GLN A 28 13.08 -3.24 -7.79
C GLN A 28 11.93 -2.63 -8.58
N LYS A 29 11.42 -3.37 -9.57
CA LYS A 29 10.27 -2.94 -10.37
C LYS A 29 9.18 -2.43 -9.43
N GLU A 30 8.82 -1.17 -9.59
CA GLU A 30 7.79 -0.54 -8.77
C GLU A 30 6.47 -1.29 -8.92
N ILE A 31 5.87 -1.65 -7.79
CA ILE A 31 4.57 -2.31 -7.75
C ILE A 31 3.52 -1.23 -7.52
N VAL A 32 2.81 -0.88 -8.59
CA VAL A 32 1.67 0.03 -8.50
C VAL A 32 0.45 -0.76 -8.01
N SER A 33 -0.03 -0.40 -6.83
CA SER A 33 -1.24 -0.96 -6.22
C SER A 33 -1.89 0.06 -5.28
N PRO A 34 -3.20 0.33 -5.41
CA PRO A 34 -4.08 -0.17 -6.47
C PRO A 34 -3.79 0.56 -7.80
N GLN A 35 -3.97 -0.11 -8.92
CA GLN A 35 -3.93 0.52 -10.24
C GLN A 35 -5.34 0.69 -10.78
N ILE A 36 -5.77 1.94 -11.00
CA ILE A 36 -7.03 2.26 -11.67
C ILE A 36 -6.80 2.20 -13.19
N ASN A 37 -7.56 1.35 -13.88
CA ASN A 37 -7.47 1.16 -15.32
C ASN A 37 -8.46 2.09 -16.07
N GLY A 38 -8.24 2.29 -17.37
CA GLY A 38 -9.07 3.18 -18.20
C GLY A 38 -10.53 2.75 -18.35
N ASP A 39 -10.82 1.47 -18.10
CA ASP A 39 -12.17 0.88 -18.12
C ASP A 39 -12.85 0.86 -16.73
N ARG A 40 -12.27 1.57 -15.74
CA ARG A 40 -12.73 1.65 -14.34
C ARG A 40 -12.61 0.35 -13.55
N THR A 41 -11.92 -0.65 -14.09
CA THR A 41 -11.45 -1.77 -13.27
C THR A 41 -10.28 -1.33 -12.40
N VAL A 42 -10.07 -2.02 -11.28
CA VAL A 42 -8.95 -1.76 -10.37
C VAL A 42 -8.15 -3.04 -10.20
N THR A 43 -6.84 -2.96 -10.49
CA THR A 43 -5.91 -4.07 -10.30
C THR A 43 -5.10 -3.88 -9.03
N PHE A 44 -5.23 -4.82 -8.11
CA PHE A 44 -4.49 -4.90 -6.85
C PHE A 44 -3.28 -5.81 -7.01
N ARG A 45 -2.14 -5.43 -6.41
CA ARG A 45 -0.89 -6.20 -6.50
C ARG A 45 -0.18 -6.27 -5.16
N LEU A 46 0.35 -7.44 -4.82
CA LEU A 46 1.13 -7.66 -3.61
C LEU A 46 2.30 -8.61 -3.87
N LEU A 47 3.54 -8.19 -3.61
CA LEU A 47 4.69 -9.08 -3.64
C LEU A 47 4.72 -9.92 -2.35
N ALA A 48 4.43 -11.21 -2.48
CA ALA A 48 4.49 -12.17 -1.38
C ALA A 48 4.91 -13.55 -1.91
N PRO A 49 6.18 -13.71 -2.33
CA PRO A 49 6.64 -14.90 -3.04
C PRO A 49 6.57 -16.19 -2.21
N ASN A 50 6.59 -16.06 -0.88
CA ASN A 50 6.52 -17.21 0.04
C ASN A 50 5.10 -17.46 0.58
N ALA A 51 4.14 -16.60 0.27
CA ALA A 51 2.77 -16.81 0.71
C ALA A 51 2.15 -18.02 0.01
N THR A 52 1.25 -18.70 0.71
CA THR A 52 0.50 -19.86 0.20
C THR A 52 -0.89 -19.44 -0.26
N LYS A 53 -1.50 -18.48 0.43
CA LYS A 53 -2.81 -17.93 0.12
C LYS A 53 -2.81 -16.42 0.30
N VAL A 54 -3.31 -15.70 -0.70
CA VAL A 54 -3.60 -14.27 -0.58
C VAL A 54 -5.03 -14.01 -1.05
N GLU A 55 -5.76 -13.23 -0.26
CA GLU A 55 -7.10 -12.76 -0.56
C GLU A 55 -7.14 -11.24 -0.49
N LEU A 56 -7.87 -10.61 -1.39
CA LEU A 56 -8.30 -9.23 -1.24
C LEU A 56 -9.54 -9.22 -0.34
N GLN A 57 -9.58 -8.33 0.65
CA GLN A 57 -10.73 -8.06 1.49
C GLN A 57 -11.14 -6.60 1.31
N GLY A 58 -12.44 -6.32 1.14
CA GLY A 58 -12.92 -4.94 1.01
C GLY A 58 -14.42 -4.84 0.74
N ASP A 59 -14.96 -3.64 0.91
CA ASP A 59 -16.36 -3.31 0.61
C ASP A 59 -16.67 -3.27 -0.90
N LEU A 60 -15.64 -3.16 -1.73
CA LEU A 60 -15.71 -3.28 -3.19
C LEU A 60 -16.08 -4.69 -3.69
N LEU A 61 -16.10 -5.70 -2.82
CA LEU A 61 -16.34 -7.10 -3.16
C LEU A 61 -17.71 -7.57 -2.65
N GLU A 62 -18.50 -8.23 -3.49
CA GLU A 62 -19.84 -8.71 -3.13
C GLU A 62 -19.86 -9.61 -1.89
N LYS A 63 -18.83 -10.45 -1.74
CA LYS A 63 -18.68 -11.38 -0.59
C LYS A 63 -17.73 -10.84 0.48
N GLY A 64 -17.26 -9.60 0.35
CA GLY A 64 -16.27 -8.98 1.23
C GLY A 64 -14.84 -9.50 1.05
N THR A 65 -14.64 -10.67 0.43
CA THR A 65 -13.31 -11.21 0.09
C THR A 65 -13.28 -11.87 -1.29
N ALA A 66 -12.08 -11.90 -1.90
CA ALA A 66 -11.82 -12.56 -3.18
C ALA A 66 -10.38 -13.12 -3.21
N PRO A 67 -10.16 -14.34 -3.71
CA PRO A 67 -8.83 -14.90 -3.83
C PRO A 67 -8.02 -14.14 -4.89
N MET A 68 -6.73 -13.92 -4.60
CA MET A 68 -5.78 -13.38 -5.56
C MET A 68 -5.03 -14.51 -6.27
N VAL A 69 -4.51 -14.23 -7.47
CA VAL A 69 -3.74 -15.18 -8.27
C VAL A 69 -2.26 -14.88 -8.17
N LYS A 70 -1.45 -15.86 -7.75
CA LYS A 70 0.01 -15.75 -7.72
C LYS A 70 0.58 -15.88 -9.13
N GLN A 71 1.36 -14.88 -9.53
CA GLN A 71 2.09 -14.86 -10.80
C GLN A 71 3.47 -15.51 -10.65
N THR A 72 4.15 -15.76 -11.77
CA THR A 72 5.46 -16.42 -11.81
C THR A 72 6.58 -15.65 -11.11
N ASP A 73 6.42 -14.32 -10.98
CA ASP A 73 7.36 -13.42 -10.29
C ASP A 73 7.08 -13.30 -8.78
N GLY A 74 6.13 -14.07 -8.25
CA GLY A 74 5.74 -14.03 -6.84
C GLY A 74 4.80 -12.88 -6.46
N VAL A 75 4.33 -12.10 -7.44
CA VAL A 75 3.31 -11.06 -7.24
C VAL A 75 1.93 -11.70 -7.29
N TRP A 76 1.09 -11.38 -6.30
CA TRP A 76 -0.32 -11.74 -6.27
C TRP A 76 -1.14 -10.65 -6.93
N THR A 77 -2.08 -11.03 -7.78
CA THR A 77 -2.91 -10.08 -8.55
C THR A 77 -4.40 -10.37 -8.43
N PHE A 78 -5.21 -9.33 -8.33
CA PHE A 78 -6.66 -9.39 -8.50
C PHE A 78 -7.12 -8.16 -9.28
N THR A 79 -8.01 -8.35 -10.26
CA THR A 79 -8.63 -7.25 -10.99
C THR A 79 -10.13 -7.31 -10.81
N THR A 80 -10.73 -6.20 -10.41
CA THR A 80 -12.17 -6.09 -10.20
C THR A 80 -12.92 -6.09 -11.54
N THR A 81 -14.23 -6.26 -11.48
CA THR A 81 -15.12 -5.69 -12.50
C THR A 81 -15.09 -4.15 -12.42
N PRO A 82 -15.61 -3.42 -13.43
CA PRO A 82 -15.68 -1.97 -13.36
C PRO A 82 -16.41 -1.48 -12.10
N LEU A 83 -15.78 -0.59 -11.34
CA LEU A 83 -16.35 -0.04 -10.12
C LEU A 83 -17.11 1.27 -10.37
N ALA A 84 -18.18 1.48 -9.61
CA ALA A 84 -18.83 2.78 -9.51
C ALA A 84 -17.86 3.80 -8.88
N SER A 85 -18.12 5.09 -9.07
CA SER A 85 -17.31 6.13 -8.41
C SER A 85 -17.71 6.23 -6.94
N GLU A 86 -16.86 5.73 -6.05
CA GLU A 86 -17.03 5.79 -4.59
C GLU A 86 -15.67 5.67 -3.87
N LEU A 87 -15.66 5.92 -2.57
CA LEU A 87 -14.56 5.63 -1.66
C LEU A 87 -14.67 4.18 -1.17
N TYR A 88 -13.74 3.34 -1.62
CA TYR A 88 -13.67 1.94 -1.22
C TYR A 88 -12.57 1.69 -0.20
N SER A 89 -12.82 0.81 0.76
CA SER A 89 -11.84 0.34 1.74
C SER A 89 -11.41 -1.08 1.42
N TYR A 90 -10.10 -1.35 1.53
CA TYR A 90 -9.58 -2.70 1.31
C TYR A 90 -8.34 -3.02 2.16
N SER A 91 -8.01 -4.30 2.20
CA SER A 91 -6.80 -4.86 2.82
C SER A 91 -6.49 -6.22 2.18
N PHE A 92 -5.26 -6.70 2.31
CA PHE A 92 -4.90 -8.07 1.95
C PHE A 92 -5.03 -8.99 3.16
N ILE A 93 -5.46 -10.23 2.94
CA ILE A 93 -5.33 -11.33 3.89
C ILE A 93 -4.25 -12.27 3.34
N VAL A 94 -3.09 -12.31 3.98
CA VAL A 94 -1.94 -13.14 3.58
C VAL A 94 -1.77 -14.25 4.60
N ASP A 95 -2.00 -15.50 4.19
CA ASP A 95 -1.93 -16.67 5.06
C ASP A 95 -2.71 -16.50 6.39
N GLY A 96 -3.85 -15.80 6.32
CA GLY A 96 -4.73 -15.50 7.46
C GLY A 96 -4.45 -14.19 8.20
N LEU A 97 -3.35 -13.49 7.88
CA LEU A 97 -3.00 -12.20 8.48
C LEU A 97 -3.52 -11.03 7.63
N LYS A 98 -4.19 -10.08 8.28
CA LYS A 98 -4.64 -8.84 7.63
C LYS A 98 -3.48 -7.84 7.51
N ILE A 99 -3.20 -7.37 6.29
CA ILE A 99 -2.10 -6.47 5.94
C ILE A 99 -2.64 -5.31 5.10
N ARG A 100 -2.12 -4.09 5.34
CA ARG A 100 -2.41 -2.91 4.53
C ARG A 100 -1.52 -2.87 3.28
N ASP A 101 -2.00 -2.27 2.20
CA ASP A 101 -1.18 -2.07 1.01
C ASP A 101 -0.11 -1.01 1.29
N ALA A 102 1.16 -1.40 1.25
CA ALA A 102 2.29 -0.49 1.45
C ALA A 102 2.51 0.46 0.26
N ASN A 103 1.90 0.16 -0.90
CA ASN A 103 2.00 0.98 -2.12
C ASN A 103 0.84 1.97 -2.28
N ASN A 104 -0.08 2.02 -1.31
CA ASN A 104 -1.22 2.93 -1.30
C ASN A 104 -1.12 3.88 -0.08
N VAL A 105 -0.55 5.07 -0.30
CA VAL A 105 -0.24 6.08 0.73
C VAL A 105 -1.11 7.32 0.56
#